data_AF-A0A966UP15-F1
#
_entry.id   AF-A0A966UP15-F1
#
_cell.length_a   1.000
_cell.length_b   1.000
_cell.length_c   1.000
_cell.angle_alpha   90.00
_cell.angle_beta   90.00
_cell.angle_gamma   90.00
#
_symmetry.space_group_name_H-M   'P 1'
#
loop_
_entity.id
_entity.type
_entity.pdbx_description
1 polymer ?
#
loop_
_entity_poly.entity_id
_entity_poly.type
_entity_poly.pdbx_seq_one_letter_code
_entity_poly.pdbx_strand_id
1 'polypeptide(L)' 'MIKNQNVNRVFNDLENFKAFCVEYGFPFNEADLYRKDKHAYSQFERVRRGDKIPNNWDIDDKLFNEKNYGSVQ' A
#
# COMPACT_ATOMS: atom_id res chain seq x y z
N MET A 1 -4.95 11.65 26.20
CA MET A 1 -3.94 10.58 26.03
C MET A 1 -4.59 9.24 26.29
N ILE A 2 -4.71 8.40 25.27
CA ILE A 2 -5.24 7.04 25.42
C ILE A 2 -4.17 6.23 26.18
N LYS A 3 -4.48 5.79 27.41
CA LYS A 3 -3.56 5.06 28.30
C LYS A 3 -3.31 3.61 27.88
N ASN A 4 -3.98 3.13 26.83
CA ASN A 4 -3.83 1.78 26.33
C ASN A 4 -2.80 1.74 25.19
N GLN A 5 -1.61 1.21 25.51
CA GLN A 5 -0.48 1.05 24.58
C GLN A 5 -0.85 0.25 23.32
N ASN A 6 -1.72 -0.76 23.47
CA ASN A 6 -2.13 -1.60 22.33
C ASN A 6 -3.01 -0.82 21.34
N VAL A 7 -3.88 0.05 21.86
CA VAL A 7 -4.76 0.86 21.03
C VAL A 7 -3.95 1.87 20.22
N ASN A 8 -3.00 2.56 20.86
CA ASN A 8 -2.11 3.50 20.17
C ASN A 8 -1.29 2.80 19.08
N ARG A 9 -0.82 1.57 19.34
CA ARG A 9 -0.08 0.79 18.34
C ARG A 9 -0.92 0.49 17.10
N VAL A 10 -2.16 0.06 17.28
CA VAL A 10 -3.05 -0.26 16.15
C VAL A 10 -3.32 1.00 15.30
N PHE A 11 -3.54 2.15 15.93
CA PHE A 11 -3.72 3.40 15.19
C PHE A 11 -2.46 3.82 14.43
N ASN A 12 -1.29 3.72 15.04
CA ASN A 12 -0.02 3.99 14.36
C ASN A 12 0.21 3.04 13.17
N ASP A 13 -0.12 1.76 13.33
CA ASP A 13 0.00 0.77 12.26
C ASP A 13 -1.00 1.05 11.11
N LEU A 14 -2.22 1.51 11.43
CA LEU A 14 -3.20 1.96 10.44
C LEU A 14 -2.71 3.19 9.67
N GLU A 15 -2.13 4.19 10.35
CA GLU A 15 -1.58 5.38 9.71
C GLU A 15 -0.44 5.03 8.76
N ASN A 16 0.48 4.16 9.20
CA ASN A 16 1.58 3.67 8.37
C ASN A 16 1.06 2.88 7.15
N PHE A 17 0.06 2.02 7.35
CA PHE A 17 -0.54 1.26 6.25
C PHE A 17 -1.26 2.17 5.25
N LYS A 18 -1.96 3.20 5.73
CA LYS A 18 -2.62 4.21 4.89
C LYS A 18 -1.59 5.00 4.08
N ALA A 19 -0.52 5.46 4.72
CA ALA A 19 0.56 6.18 4.05
C ALA A 19 1.16 5.35 2.91
N PHE A 20 1.46 4.08 3.18
CA PHE A 20 1.92 3.13 2.17
C PHE A 20 0.93 2.98 1.00
N CYS A 21 -0.36 2.82 1.29
CA CYS A 21 -1.37 2.65 0.25
C CYS A 21 -1.44 3.87 -0.68
N VAL A 22 -1.34 5.08 -0.13
CA VAL A 22 -1.32 6.32 -0.92
C VAL A 22 -0.03 6.45 -1.74
N GLU A 23 1.12 6.14 -1.16
CA GLU A 23 2.43 6.27 -1.81
C GLU A 23 2.62 5.29 -2.98
N TYR A 24 2.18 4.04 -2.82
CA TYR A 24 2.39 2.97 -3.81
C TYR A 24 1.16 2.67 -4.67
N GLY A 25 0.04 3.37 -4.49
CA GLY A 25 -1.17 3.20 -5.29
C GLY A 25 -1.94 1.91 -4.99
N PHE A 26 -2.05 1.55 -3.71
CA PHE A 26 -2.90 0.45 -3.27
C PHE A 26 -4.23 0.96 -2.68
N PRO A 27 -5.34 0.21 -2.83
CA PRO A 27 -6.59 0.55 -2.17
C PRO A 27 -6.47 0.36 -0.66
N PHE A 28 -6.72 1.44 0.10
CA PHE A 28 -6.70 1.40 1.56
C PHE A 28 -8.03 0.89 2.12
N ASN A 29 -7.95 -0.10 3.00
CA ASN A 29 -9.06 -0.58 3.82
C ASN A 29 -8.52 -0.97 5.21
N GLU A 30 -9.06 -0.35 6.27
CA GLU A 30 -8.61 -0.59 7.64
C GLU A 30 -8.78 -2.05 8.07
N ALA A 31 -9.80 -2.74 7.54
CA ALA A 31 -10.06 -4.15 7.80
C ALA A 31 -9.00 -5.10 7.21
N ASP A 32 -8.15 -4.60 6.30
CA ASP A 32 -7.07 -5.37 5.71
C ASP A 32 -5.77 -5.30 6.54
N LEU A 33 -5.72 -4.44 7.58
CA LEU A 33 -4.59 -4.42 8.50
C LEU A 33 -4.44 -5.78 9.21
N TYR A 34 -3.21 -6.33 9.21
CA TYR A 34 -2.86 -7.66 9.73
C TYR A 34 -3.36 -8.86 8.91
N ARG A 35 -4.02 -8.63 7.77
CA ARG A 35 -4.51 -9.69 6.89
C ARG A 35 -3.51 -10.07 5.80
N LYS A 36 -2.76 -11.13 6.01
CA LYS A 36 -1.73 -11.60 5.05
C LYS A 36 -2.30 -12.11 3.72
N ASP A 37 -3.58 -12.48 3.68
CA ASP A 37 -4.31 -12.85 2.46
C ASP A 37 -4.60 -11.64 1.57
N LYS A 38 -4.53 -10.43 2.11
CA LYS A 38 -4.80 -9.20 1.38
C LYS A 38 -3.54 -8.70 0.71
N HIS A 39 -3.66 -8.46 -0.60
CA HIS A 39 -2.53 -8.08 -1.43
C HIS A 39 -1.84 -6.80 -0.91
N ALA A 40 -2.62 -5.73 -0.64
CA ALA A 40 -2.08 -4.47 -0.13
C ALA A 40 -1.28 -4.65 1.18
N TYR A 41 -1.82 -5.38 2.16
CA TYR A 41 -1.13 -5.62 3.43
C TYR A 41 0.08 -6.54 3.27
N SER A 42 0.02 -7.54 2.39
CA SER A 42 1.17 -8.38 2.07
C SER A 42 2.34 -7.57 1.48
N GLN A 43 2.06 -6.64 0.56
CA GLN A 43 3.08 -5.74 0.00
C GLN A 43 3.59 -4.72 1.03
N PHE A 44 2.72 -4.20 1.90
CA PHE A 44 3.11 -3.34 3.01
C PHE A 44 4.14 -4.03 3.92
N GLU A 45 3.89 -5.29 4.31
CA GLU A 45 4.84 -6.06 5.13
C GLU A 45 6.18 -6.28 4.41
N ARG A 46 6.17 -6.47 3.08
CA ARG A 46 7.38 -6.57 2.27
C ARG A 46 8.20 -5.28 2.33
N VAL A 47 7.57 -4.13 2.08
CA VAL A 47 8.23 -2.81 2.16
C VAL A 47 8.75 -2.54 3.56
N ARG A 48 7.99 -2.89 4.60
CA ARG A 48 8.43 -2.76 6.00
C ARG A 48 9.67 -3.59 6.32
N ARG A 49 9.88 -4.71 5.62
CA ARG A 49 11.11 -5.53 5.72
C ARG A 49 12.26 -5.00 4.87
N GLY A 50 12.04 -3.98 4.05
CA GLY A 50 13.03 -3.41 3.13
C GLY A 50 13.01 -4.03 1.73
N ASP A 51 12.00 -4.85 1.40
CA ASP A 51 11.85 -5.40 0.05
C ASP A 51 11.44 -4.27 -0.92
N LYS A 52 12.01 -4.28 -2.13
CA LYS A 52 11.56 -3.41 -3.22
C LYS A 52 10.29 -3.98 -3.84
N ILE A 53 9.24 -3.17 -3.94
CA ILE A 53 8.01 -3.52 -4.64
C ILE A 53 7.76 -2.54 -5.80
N PRO A 54 7.03 -2.95 -6.85
CA PRO A 54 6.59 -2.01 -7.87
C PRO A 54 5.57 -1.01 -7.31
N ASN A 55 5.61 0.23 -7.81
CA ASN A 55 4.59 1.24 -7.54
C ASN A 55 3.44 1.10 -8.54
N ASN A 56 2.20 0.96 -8.04
CA ASN A 56 1.04 0.79 -8.92
C ASN A 56 0.70 2.06 -9.69
N TRP A 57 1.05 3.25 -9.18
CA TRP A 57 0.85 4.49 -9.95
C TRP A 57 1.65 4.48 -11.26
N ASP A 58 2.89 4.00 -11.22
CA ASP A 58 3.73 3.88 -12.41
C ASP A 58 3.20 2.80 -13.37
N ILE A 59 2.60 1.73 -12.84
CA ILE A 59 1.99 0.68 -13.66
C ILE A 59 0.74 1.22 -14.34
N ASP A 60 -0.14 1.87 -13.60
CA ASP A 60 -1.38 2.43 -14.12
C ASP A 60 -1.10 3.52 -15.15
N ASP A 61 -0.10 4.37 -14.94
CA ASP A 61 0.33 5.37 -15.93
C ASP A 61 0.83 4.71 -17.22
N LYS A 62 1.67 3.66 -17.12
CA LYS A 62 2.11 2.90 -18.30
C LYS A 62 0.93 2.26 -19.04
N LEU A 63 0.02 1.63 -18.31
CA LEU A 63 -1.18 1.01 -18.88
C LEU A 63 -2.10 2.04 -19.54
N PHE A 64 -2.22 3.23 -18.95
CA PHE A 64 -2.99 4.33 -19.52
C PHE A 64 -2.34 4.83 -20.81
N ASN A 65 -1.02 5.08 -20.81
CA ASN A 65 -0.31 5.55 -21.99
C ASN A 65 -0.35 4.54 -23.13
N GLU A 66 -0.13 3.25 -22.85
CA GLU A 66 -0.20 2.18 -23.85
C GLU A 66 -1.59 2.10 -24.51
N LYS A 67 -2.66 2.22 -23.72
CA LYS A 67 -4.03 2.19 -24.25
C LYS A 67 -4.38 3.38 -25.14
N ASN A 68 -3.86 4.58 -24.82
CA ASN A 68 -4.24 5.81 -25.51
C ASN A 68 -3.33 6.16 -26.69
N TYR A 69 -2.04 5.82 -26.61
CA TYR A 69 -1.04 6.23 -27.60
C TYR A 69 -0.37 5.04 -28.31
N GLY A 70 -0.72 3.80 -27.94
CA GLY A 70 -0.05 2.59 -28.40
C GLY A 70 1.30 2.38 -27.71
N SER A 71 1.84 1.17 -27.79
CA SER A 71 3.16 0.86 -27.25
C SER A 71 4.21 1.70 -27.99
N VAL A 72 4.90 2.62 -27.29
CA VAL A 72 6.09 3.27 -27.85
C VAL A 72 7.14 2.17 -28.02
N GLN A 73 7.43 1.83 -29.28
CA GLN A 73 8.46 0.86 -29.66
C GLN A 73 9.85 1.28 -29.16
#